data_AF-R0I309-F1
#
_entry.id   AF-R0I309-F1
#
_cell.length_a   1.000
_cell.length_b   1.000
_cell.length_c   1.000
_cell.angle_alpha   90.00
_cell.angle_beta   90.00
_cell.angle_gamma   90.00
#
_symmetry.space_group_name_H-M   'P 1'
#
loop_
_entity.id
_entity.type
_entity.pdbx_description
1 polymer ?
#
loop_
_entity_poly.entity_id
_entity_poly.type
_entity_poly.pdbx_seq_one_letter_code
_entity_poly.pdbx_strand_id
1 'polypeptide(L)'
;AGIQNRKKSYQDGVYGTTCPIPPGKNYTYALQVKDQIGSFYYFPSLGFHKAAGGFGGIRISSRPLIPLPFPPPADDYTVLIGDWFTTNHKALRAQLDNGGKLPLPDGILINGRSSGAILNIQSGNTYRLRISNVGLQNSLNFRIQIHMMML
;
A
#
# COMPACT_ATOMS: atom_id res chain seq x y z
N ALA A 1 -5.21 3.09 8.72
CA ALA A 1 -4.61 4.32 9.25
C ALA A 1 -3.19 4.47 8.70
N GLY A 2 -2.76 5.69 8.35
CA GLY A 2 -1.47 5.97 7.72
C GLY A 2 -0.39 6.49 8.69
N ILE A 3 0.65 7.13 8.14
CA ILE A 3 1.62 7.90 8.93
C ILE A 3 0.90 9.12 9.51
N GLN A 4 1.10 9.40 10.79
CA GLN A 4 0.30 10.39 11.54
C GLN A 4 0.69 11.85 11.27
N ASN A 5 1.89 12.10 10.72
CA ASN A 5 2.37 13.45 10.41
C ASN A 5 2.17 14.46 11.58
N ARG A 6 2.45 14.04 12.82
CA ARG A 6 2.15 14.82 14.05
C ARG A 6 2.75 16.23 13.96
N LYS A 7 1.88 17.25 14.06
CA LYS A 7 2.22 18.69 13.96
C LYS A 7 2.80 19.11 12.58
N LYS A 8 2.61 18.31 11.53
CA LYS A 8 3.08 18.55 10.17
C LYS A 8 2.02 18.17 9.13
N SER A 9 0.78 18.66 9.30
CA SER A 9 -0.34 18.36 8.39
C SER A 9 -0.05 18.71 6.93
N TYR A 10 0.72 19.76 6.66
CA TYR A 10 1.12 20.16 5.31
C TYR A 10 2.00 19.12 4.56
N GLN A 11 2.45 18.06 5.25
CA GLN A 11 3.18 16.93 4.68
C GLN A 11 2.29 15.74 4.31
N ASP A 12 0.98 15.84 4.54
CA ASP A 12 0.04 14.73 4.32
C ASP A 12 -0.19 14.43 2.83
N GLY A 13 -0.05 15.45 1.96
CA GLY A 13 -0.15 15.28 0.52
C GLY A 13 -1.57 15.05 0.01
N VAL A 14 -2.59 15.43 0.80
CA VAL A 14 -3.99 15.47 0.37
C VAL A 14 -4.36 16.88 -0.09
N TYR A 15 -5.30 16.99 -1.04
CA TYR A 15 -5.84 18.30 -1.42
C TYR A 15 -6.41 19.02 -0.20
N GLY A 16 -5.96 20.26 0.01
CA GLY A 16 -6.30 21.06 1.19
C GLY A 16 -5.18 21.14 2.23
N THR A 17 -4.30 20.14 2.35
CA THR A 17 -3.09 20.26 3.17
C THR A 17 -1.89 20.73 2.36
N THR A 18 -1.84 20.33 1.08
CA THR A 18 -0.74 20.61 0.16
C THR A 18 -1.32 20.89 -1.22
N CYS A 19 -0.79 21.90 -1.92
CA CYS A 19 -1.15 22.14 -3.32
C CYS A 19 -0.61 21.02 -4.22
N PRO A 20 -1.29 20.68 -5.34
CA PRO A 20 -0.77 19.73 -6.30
C PRO A 20 0.61 20.17 -6.83
N ILE A 21 1.51 19.20 -7.02
CA ILE A 21 2.83 19.45 -7.62
C ILE A 21 2.65 19.58 -9.14
N PRO A 22 2.92 20.74 -9.75
CA PRO A 22 2.75 20.89 -11.20
C PRO A 22 3.77 20.05 -12.00
N PRO A 23 3.49 19.75 -13.27
CA PRO A 23 4.45 19.11 -14.16
C PRO A 23 5.79 19.87 -14.19
N GLY A 24 6.90 19.14 -14.13
CA GLY A 24 8.25 19.73 -14.11
C GLY A 24 8.66 20.38 -12.78
N LYS A 25 7.83 20.31 -11.74
CA LYS A 25 8.16 20.78 -10.39
C LYS A 25 8.43 19.59 -9.46
N ASN A 26 9.10 19.88 -8.35
CA ASN A 26 9.39 18.92 -7.29
C ASN A 26 8.89 19.45 -5.94
N TYR A 27 8.67 18.52 -5.02
CA TYR A 27 8.37 18.81 -3.62
C TYR A 27 9.00 17.71 -2.77
N THR A 28 9.57 18.10 -1.63
CA THR A 28 10.22 17.17 -0.72
C THR A 28 9.31 16.93 0.48
N TYR A 29 8.80 15.70 0.60
CA TYR A 29 8.05 15.29 1.78
C TYR A 29 8.98 14.94 2.94
N ALA A 30 8.76 15.57 4.09
CA ALA A 30 9.53 15.35 5.33
C ALA A 30 8.71 14.55 6.35
N LEU A 31 8.62 13.24 6.12
CA LEU A 31 7.83 12.32 6.95
C LEU A 31 8.50 12.06 8.30
N GLN A 32 7.76 12.24 9.40
CA GLN A 32 8.23 11.96 10.74
C GLN A 32 7.37 10.88 11.41
N VAL A 33 7.90 9.65 11.44
CA VAL A 33 7.16 8.46 11.89
C VAL A 33 7.24 8.18 13.38
N LYS A 34 8.17 8.82 14.10
CA LYS A 34 8.35 8.79 15.56
C LYS A 34 8.25 7.39 16.20
N ASP A 35 7.08 7.10 16.77
CA ASP A 35 6.69 5.94 17.57
C ASP A 35 5.87 4.91 16.77
N GLN A 36 5.55 5.19 15.51
CA GLN A 36 4.84 4.25 14.65
C GLN A 36 5.78 3.12 14.24
N ILE A 37 5.37 1.88 14.48
CA ILE A 37 6.04 0.66 14.03
C ILE A 37 4.98 -0.15 13.30
N GLY A 38 5.32 -0.69 12.12
CA GLY A 38 4.37 -1.49 11.35
C GLY A 38 4.51 -1.34 9.86
N SER A 39 3.43 -1.69 9.18
CA SER A 39 3.30 -1.73 7.72
C SER A 39 2.36 -0.63 7.29
N PHE A 40 2.84 0.23 6.40
CA PHE A 40 2.08 1.33 5.80
C PHE A 40 2.26 1.28 4.28
N TYR A 41 1.56 2.13 3.56
CA TYR A 41 1.78 2.33 2.15
C TYR A 41 1.47 3.79 1.78
N TYR A 42 2.04 4.27 0.69
CA TYR A 42 1.73 5.57 0.11
C TYR A 42 1.00 5.39 -1.22
N PHE A 43 0.26 6.42 -1.62
CA PHE A 43 -0.33 6.57 -2.95
C PHE A 43 -0.59 8.06 -3.23
N PRO A 44 -0.56 8.53 -4.49
CA PRO A 44 -0.99 9.88 -4.82
C PRO A 44 -2.50 10.01 -4.57
N SER A 45 -2.87 11.01 -3.79
CA SER A 45 -4.26 11.30 -3.40
C SER A 45 -5.09 11.94 -4.52
N LEU A 46 -4.44 12.37 -5.61
CA LEU A 46 -5.05 13.15 -6.67
C LEU A 46 -5.19 12.38 -7.98
N GLY A 47 -6.14 12.83 -8.80
CA GLY A 47 -6.21 12.45 -10.21
C GLY A 47 -6.54 10.97 -10.46
N PHE A 48 -6.96 10.23 -9.44
CA PHE A 48 -7.12 8.78 -9.53
C PHE A 48 -5.81 8.05 -9.91
N HIS A 49 -4.65 8.68 -9.67
CA HIS A 49 -3.34 8.13 -10.06
C HIS A 49 -2.98 6.84 -9.32
N LYS A 50 -3.57 6.58 -8.16
CA LYS A 50 -3.48 5.27 -7.49
C LYS A 50 -3.91 4.13 -8.43
N ALA A 51 -4.96 4.33 -9.23
CA ALA A 51 -5.42 3.37 -10.24
C ALA A 51 -4.41 3.13 -11.36
N ALA A 52 -3.54 4.11 -11.63
CA ALA A 52 -2.47 4.00 -12.62
C ALA A 52 -1.20 3.29 -12.08
N GLY A 53 -1.25 2.75 -10.85
CA GLY A 53 -0.12 2.07 -10.22
C GLY A 53 0.74 2.97 -9.32
N GLY A 54 0.31 4.21 -9.07
CA GLY A 54 1.00 5.10 -8.13
C GLY A 54 0.78 4.64 -6.68
N PHE A 55 1.59 3.70 -6.19
CA PHE A 55 1.61 3.32 -4.79
C PHE A 55 2.87 2.53 -4.43
N GLY A 56 3.16 2.41 -3.14
CA GLY A 56 4.28 1.60 -2.65
C GLY A 56 4.20 1.35 -1.15
N GLY A 57 4.83 0.26 -0.70
CA GLY A 57 4.88 -0.11 0.70
C GLY A 57 5.88 0.73 1.49
N ILE A 58 5.54 1.07 2.73
CA ILE A 58 6.41 1.70 3.70
C ILE A 58 6.51 0.76 4.91
N ARG A 59 7.72 0.27 5.16
CA ARG A 59 8.02 -0.57 6.32
C ARG A 59 8.69 0.28 7.39
N ILE A 60 8.11 0.28 8.58
CA ILE A 60 8.72 0.92 9.76
C ILE A 60 9.06 -0.17 10.77
N SER A 61 10.36 -0.44 10.90
CA SER A 61 10.90 -1.44 11.81
C SER A 61 11.05 -0.87 13.22
N SER A 62 11.06 -1.75 14.23
CA SER A 62 11.46 -1.36 15.59
C SER A 62 12.92 -0.90 15.61
N ARG A 63 13.26 -0.12 16.63
CA ARG A 63 14.66 0.27 16.86
C ARG A 63 15.48 -0.97 17.28
N PRO A 64 16.79 -1.03 16.98
CA PRO A 64 17.62 -2.23 17.21
C PRO A 64 17.61 -2.80 18.64
N LEU A 65 17.22 -2.01 19.64
CA LEU A 65 17.20 -2.40 21.06
C LEU A 65 15.79 -2.54 21.64
N ILE A 66 14.74 -2.42 20.83
CA ILE A 66 13.36 -2.62 21.27
C ILE A 66 12.92 -4.00 20.79
N PRO A 67 12.81 -4.99 21.70
CA PRO A 67 12.37 -6.32 21.33
C PRO A 67 10.93 -6.28 20.81
N LEU A 68 10.66 -7.07 19.78
CA LEU A 68 9.30 -7.30 19.29
C LEU A 68 8.63 -8.36 20.18
N PRO A 69 7.30 -8.36 20.30
CA PRO A 69 6.56 -9.35 21.10
C PRO A 69 6.53 -10.76 20.45
N PHE A 70 7.41 -11.02 19.49
CA PHE A 70 7.54 -12.27 18.76
C PHE A 70 9.00 -12.50 18.33
N PRO A 71 9.44 -13.76 18.13
CA PRO A 71 10.78 -14.06 17.66
C PRO A 71 11.11 -13.41 16.31
N PRO A 72 12.37 -13.02 16.05
CA PRO A 72 12.76 -12.49 14.75
C PRO A 72 12.42 -13.47 13.61
N PRO A 73 11.70 -13.02 12.57
CA PRO A 73 11.42 -13.88 11.42
C PRO A 73 12.70 -14.05 10.57
N ALA A 74 12.77 -15.13 9.81
CA ALA A 74 13.86 -15.39 8.87
C ALA A 74 13.89 -14.36 7.73
N ASP A 75 12.71 -13.90 7.28
CA ASP A 75 12.59 -12.80 6.32
C ASP A 75 11.26 -12.03 6.53
N ASP A 76 11.18 -10.84 5.94
CA ASP A 76 10.06 -9.91 6.09
C ASP A 76 9.66 -9.30 4.74
N TYR A 77 8.57 -9.84 4.17
CA TYR A 77 8.09 -9.51 2.83
C TYR A 77 6.98 -8.46 2.85
N THR A 78 7.06 -7.50 1.92
CA THR A 78 5.95 -6.59 1.61
C THR A 78 5.07 -7.21 0.53
N VAL A 79 3.76 -7.31 0.82
CA VAL A 79 2.76 -7.88 -0.09
C VAL A 79 1.66 -6.86 -0.33
N LEU A 80 1.69 -6.21 -1.49
CA LEU A 80 0.67 -5.28 -1.93
C LEU A 80 -0.35 -6.03 -2.78
N ILE A 81 -1.59 -6.10 -2.32
CA ILE A 81 -2.70 -6.75 -3.05
C ILE A 81 -3.71 -5.69 -3.49
N GLY A 82 -4.33 -5.85 -4.64
CA GLY A 82 -5.35 -4.89 -5.07
C GLY A 82 -6.05 -5.28 -6.35
N ASP A 83 -7.25 -4.75 -6.53
CA ASP A 83 -7.95 -4.75 -7.81
C ASP A 83 -7.19 -3.96 -8.89
N TRP A 84 -7.33 -4.41 -10.13
CA TRP A 84 -6.72 -3.81 -11.29
C TRP A 84 -7.74 -3.62 -12.41
N PHE A 85 -7.55 -2.54 -13.17
CA PHE A 85 -8.39 -2.17 -14.29
C PHE A 85 -7.52 -1.98 -15.53
N THR A 86 -7.94 -2.56 -16.65
CA THR A 86 -7.40 -2.27 -17.98
C THR A 86 -7.83 -0.90 -18.48
N THR A 87 -9.00 -0.44 -18.02
CA THR A 87 -9.55 0.88 -18.33
C THR A 87 -8.65 1.98 -17.76
N ASN A 88 -8.39 3.02 -18.57
CA ASN A 88 -7.56 4.14 -18.16
C ASN A 88 -8.13 4.85 -16.92
N HIS A 89 -7.26 5.17 -15.94
CA HIS A 89 -7.63 5.86 -14.71
C HIS A 89 -8.43 7.16 -14.91
N LYS A 90 -8.20 7.91 -16.00
CA LYS A 90 -8.98 9.12 -16.31
C LYS A 90 -10.42 8.81 -16.68
N ALA A 91 -10.64 7.72 -17.41
CA ALA A 91 -11.99 7.27 -17.79
C ALA A 91 -12.73 6.71 -16.57
N LEU A 92 -12.05 5.92 -15.73
CA LEU A 92 -12.61 5.45 -14.45
C LEU A 92 -13.03 6.61 -13.55
N ARG A 93 -12.19 7.65 -13.46
CA ARG A 93 -12.51 8.88 -12.73
C ARG A 93 -13.73 9.58 -13.33
N ALA A 94 -13.75 9.81 -14.65
CA ALA A 94 -14.87 10.48 -15.31
C ALA A 94 -16.20 9.75 -15.10
N GLN A 95 -16.18 8.42 -15.07
CA GLN A 95 -17.35 7.61 -14.77
C GLN A 95 -17.89 7.88 -13.36
N LEU A 96 -17.02 7.99 -12.35
CA LEU A 96 -17.41 8.37 -10.99
C LEU A 96 -17.89 9.83 -10.92
N ASP A 97 -17.18 10.76 -11.57
CA ASP A 97 -17.53 12.19 -11.57
C ASP A 97 -18.91 12.44 -12.22
N ASN A 98 -19.33 11.58 -13.16
CA ASN A 98 -20.66 11.60 -13.80
C ASN A 98 -21.75 10.87 -12.98
N GLY A 99 -21.46 10.44 -11.74
CA GLY A 99 -22.42 9.73 -10.88
C GLY A 99 -22.54 8.23 -11.18
N GLY A 100 -21.70 7.68 -12.04
CA GLY A 100 -21.60 6.25 -12.30
C GLY A 100 -20.88 5.50 -11.18
N LYS A 101 -20.79 4.18 -11.35
CA LYS A 101 -19.99 3.29 -10.48
C LYS A 101 -18.79 2.77 -11.25
N LEU A 102 -17.71 2.43 -10.55
CA LEU A 102 -16.59 1.71 -11.16
C LEU A 102 -17.07 0.36 -11.74
N PRO A 103 -16.52 -0.08 -12.88
CA PRO A 103 -16.80 -1.40 -13.41
C PRO A 103 -16.27 -2.50 -12.49
N LEU A 104 -16.56 -3.76 -12.80
CA LEU A 104 -15.85 -4.86 -12.16
C LEU A 104 -14.37 -4.79 -12.53
N PRO A 105 -13.44 -4.99 -11.57
CA PRO A 105 -12.03 -5.08 -11.88
C PRO A 105 -11.72 -6.23 -12.84
N ASP A 106 -10.78 -5.99 -13.75
CA ASP A 106 -10.30 -7.00 -14.72
C ASP A 106 -9.46 -8.10 -14.05
N GLY A 107 -8.93 -7.83 -12.85
CA GLY A 107 -8.18 -8.82 -12.10
C GLY A 107 -7.73 -8.33 -10.73
N ILE A 108 -7.07 -9.23 -10.01
CA ILE A 108 -6.36 -8.95 -8.77
C ILE A 108 -4.86 -9.09 -9.04
N LEU A 109 -4.09 -8.15 -8.52
CA LEU A 109 -2.63 -8.19 -8.59
C LEU A 109 -2.05 -8.43 -7.20
N ILE A 110 -0.94 -9.16 -7.15
CA ILE A 110 -0.07 -9.27 -5.98
C ILE A 110 1.29 -8.71 -6.40
N ASN A 111 1.76 -7.67 -5.72
CA ASN A 111 2.98 -6.93 -6.06
C ASN A 111 3.04 -6.50 -7.54
N GLY A 112 1.89 -6.07 -8.07
CA GLY A 112 1.76 -5.59 -9.46
C GLY A 112 1.71 -6.70 -10.52
N ARG A 113 1.63 -7.98 -10.13
CA ARG A 113 1.62 -9.12 -11.05
C ARG A 113 0.32 -9.92 -10.93
N SER A 114 -0.26 -10.28 -12.08
CA SER A 114 -1.45 -11.14 -12.16
C SER A 114 -1.13 -12.61 -11.85
N SER A 115 0.11 -13.05 -12.09
CA SER A 115 0.59 -14.40 -11.75
C SER A 115 0.87 -14.60 -10.26
N GLY A 116 0.70 -13.58 -9.43
CA GLY A 116 1.08 -13.60 -8.02
C GLY A 116 2.53 -13.19 -7.74
N ALA A 117 2.97 -13.40 -6.50
CA ALA A 117 4.33 -13.13 -6.04
C ALA A 117 5.07 -14.44 -5.68
N ILE A 118 6.36 -14.50 -6.00
CA ILE A 118 7.25 -15.61 -5.63
C ILE A 118 8.00 -15.19 -4.36
N LEU A 119 7.92 -16.00 -3.31
CA LEU A 119 8.63 -15.80 -2.05
C LEU A 119 9.64 -16.94 -1.85
N ASN A 120 10.87 -16.61 -1.52
CA ASN A 120 11.93 -17.59 -1.31
C ASN A 120 11.90 -18.08 0.13
N ILE A 121 11.26 -19.22 0.36
CA ILE A 121 11.08 -19.80 1.69
C ILE A 121 11.94 -21.05 1.89
N GLN A 122 12.33 -21.29 3.13
CA GLN A 122 13.05 -22.47 3.61
C GLN A 122 12.21 -23.16 4.67
N SER A 123 12.23 -24.49 4.66
CA SER A 123 11.47 -25.31 5.61
C SER A 123 11.92 -25.05 7.05
N GLY A 124 10.95 -25.04 7.98
CA GLY A 124 11.21 -24.84 9.42
C GLY A 124 11.35 -23.39 9.88
N ASN A 125 11.36 -22.41 8.95
CA ASN A 125 11.50 -21.00 9.28
C ASN A 125 10.16 -20.26 9.39
N THR A 126 10.13 -19.22 10.22
CA THR A 126 9.01 -18.29 10.36
C THR A 126 9.24 -17.05 9.51
N TYR A 127 8.23 -16.64 8.74
CA TYR A 127 8.30 -15.48 7.86
C TYR A 127 7.27 -14.44 8.25
N ARG A 128 7.62 -13.15 8.14
CA ARG A 128 6.66 -12.06 8.32
C ARG A 128 6.15 -11.59 6.96
N LEU A 129 4.83 -11.55 6.80
CA LEU A 129 4.18 -10.98 5.61
C LEU A 129 3.47 -9.69 5.99
N ARG A 130 3.86 -8.59 5.34
CA ARG A 130 3.25 -7.27 5.51
C ARG A 130 2.26 -7.04 4.40
N ILE A 131 1.03 -7.47 4.63
CA ILE A 131 -0.03 -7.43 3.63
C ILE A 131 -0.73 -6.07 3.68
N SER A 132 -0.89 -5.42 2.53
CA SER A 132 -1.62 -4.16 2.40
C SER A 132 -2.52 -4.19 1.18
N ASN A 133 -3.82 -3.94 1.38
CA ASN A 133 -4.75 -3.76 0.28
C ASN A 133 -4.61 -2.35 -0.30
N VAL A 134 -4.07 -2.28 -1.51
CA VAL A 134 -3.87 -1.07 -2.32
C VAL A 134 -4.90 -0.96 -3.45
N GLY A 135 -5.93 -1.80 -3.47
CA GLY A 135 -7.05 -1.70 -4.40
C GLY A 135 -7.88 -0.43 -4.22
N LEU A 136 -8.82 -0.20 -5.14
CA LEU A 136 -9.74 0.93 -5.13
C LEU A 136 -11.13 0.53 -4.64
N GLN A 137 -11.54 -0.71 -4.87
CA GLN A 137 -12.94 -1.11 -4.73
C GLN A 137 -13.11 -2.36 -3.86
N ASN A 138 -12.29 -3.39 -4.06
CA ASN A 138 -12.57 -4.69 -3.48
C ASN A 138 -11.87 -4.88 -2.13
N SER A 139 -12.58 -5.51 -1.19
CA SER A 139 -11.97 -6.17 -0.04
C SER A 139 -11.60 -7.60 -0.41
N LEU A 140 -10.39 -8.01 -0.03
CA LEU A 140 -9.81 -9.28 -0.47
C LEU A 140 -9.57 -10.19 0.73
N ASN A 141 -10.02 -11.43 0.60
CA ASN A 141 -9.61 -12.50 1.51
C ASN A 141 -8.24 -13.02 1.09
N PHE A 142 -7.34 -13.19 2.06
CA PHE A 142 -6.00 -13.69 1.82
C PHE A 142 -5.78 -14.98 2.61
N ARG A 143 -5.22 -16.00 1.94
CA ARG A 143 -4.81 -17.25 2.57
C ARG A 143 -3.59 -17.81 1.87
N ILE A 144 -2.81 -18.61 2.57
CA ILE A 144 -1.73 -19.40 2.01
C ILE A 144 -2.14 -20.86 2.10
N GLN A 145 -2.14 -21.57 0.98
CA GLN A 145 -2.56 -22.96 0.95
C GLN A 145 -1.67 -23.81 1.88
N ILE A 146 -2.30 -24.62 2.73
CA ILE A 146 -1.62 -25.55 3.68
C ILE A 146 -0.75 -24.81 4.73
N HIS A 147 -0.93 -23.50 4.92
CA HIS A 147 -0.22 -22.75 5.97
C HIS A 147 -1.22 -21.97 6.83
N MET A 148 -1.07 -22.08 8.15
CA MET A 148 -1.78 -21.22 9.09
C MET A 148 -1.05 -19.88 9.21
N MET A 149 -1.81 -18.80 9.30
CA MET A 149 -1.28 -17.46 9.54
C MET A 149 -1.53 -17.07 11.00
N MET A 150 -0.51 -16.49 11.64
CA MET A 150 -0.62 -15.85 12.95
C MET A 150 -0.66 -14.34 12.72
N LEU A 151 -1.67 -13.69 13.29
CA LEU A 151 -1.95 -12.25 13.16
C LEU A 151 -1.40 -11.46 14.35
#